data_AF-A0A3P6FFU3-F1
#
_entry.id   AF-A0A3P6FFU3-F1
#
_cell.length_a   1.000
_cell.length_b   1.000
_cell.length_c   1.000
_cell.angle_alpha   90.00
_cell.angle_beta   90.00
_cell.angle_gamma   90.00
#
_symmetry.space_group_name_H-M   'P 1'
#
loop_
_entity.id
_entity.type
_entity.pdbx_description
1 polymer ?
#
loop_
_entity_poly.entity_id
_entity_poly.type
_entity_poly.pdbx_seq_one_letter_code
_entity_poly.pdbx_strand_id
1 'polypeptide(L)'
;MNNTSCRHCGEPETATHVFLHCPLTRQVWSTNIWESNFNPSECNTFEEAFLRAAEATNLPPIGIAGPLFPWICWDIWTARNYRIFENKIPSPDEIISKALRAAREWNAAQSTPEP
;
A
#
# COMPACT_ATOMS: atom_id res chain seq x y z
N MET A 1 8.23 21.23 -18.75
CA MET A 1 6.96 21.20 -18.00
C MET A 1 7.14 20.21 -16.87
N ASN A 2 7.38 20.68 -15.64
CA ASN A 2 7.48 19.78 -14.49
C ASN A 2 6.07 19.27 -14.21
N ASN A 3 5.81 18.00 -14.53
CA ASN A 3 4.55 17.37 -14.16
C ASN A 3 4.61 17.04 -12.67
N THR A 4 4.44 18.07 -11.83
CA THR A 4 4.42 17.97 -10.36
C THR A 4 3.04 17.57 -9.85
N SER A 5 2.14 17.09 -10.72
CA SER A 5 0.78 16.70 -10.38
C SER A 5 0.63 15.19 -10.42
N CYS A 6 -0.08 14.67 -9.42
CA CYS A 6 -0.43 13.27 -9.29
C CYS A 6 -1.23 12.82 -10.51
N ARG A 7 -0.78 11.77 -11.19
CA ARG A 7 -1.37 11.29 -12.45
C ARG A 7 -2.71 10.57 -12.27
N HIS A 8 -3.13 10.35 -11.02
CA HIS A 8 -4.42 9.77 -10.66
C HIS A 8 -5.49 10.84 -10.38
N CYS A 9 -5.15 11.94 -9.70
CA CYS A 9 -6.15 12.93 -9.26
C CYS A 9 -5.83 14.40 -9.56
N GLY A 10 -4.64 14.74 -10.06
CA GLY A 10 -4.28 16.10 -10.48
C GLY A 10 -3.66 17.00 -9.40
N GLU A 11 -3.81 16.66 -8.12
CA GLU A 11 -3.21 17.37 -6.98
C GLU A 11 -1.67 17.33 -6.99
N PRO A 12 -0.97 18.22 -6.26
CA PRO A 12 0.49 18.18 -6.16
C PRO A 12 1.02 16.81 -5.72
N GLU A 13 1.93 16.23 -6.51
CA GLU A 13 2.52 14.93 -6.24
C GLU A 13 3.63 15.06 -5.20
N THR A 14 3.41 14.45 -4.04
CA THR A 14 4.39 14.28 -2.97
C THR A 14 4.35 12.83 -2.49
N ALA A 15 5.37 12.38 -1.76
CA ALA A 15 5.36 11.03 -1.17
C ALA A 15 4.13 10.84 -0.27
N THR A 16 3.87 11.78 0.65
CA THR A 16 2.68 11.79 1.51
C THR A 16 1.38 11.71 0.69
N HIS A 17 1.26 12.50 -0.37
CA HIS A 17 0.07 12.46 -1.22
C HIS A 17 -0.10 11.09 -1.89
N VAL A 18 0.93 10.60 -2.59
CA VAL A 18 0.87 9.34 -3.34
C VAL A 18 0.55 8.16 -2.41
N PHE A 19 1.21 8.09 -1.25
CA PHE A 19 1.11 6.93 -0.36
C PHE A 19 -0.04 7.00 0.64
N LEU A 20 -0.59 8.17 0.97
CA LEU A 20 -1.60 8.29 2.04
C LEU A 20 -2.89 8.98 1.61
N HIS A 21 -2.81 10.05 0.81
CA HIS A 21 -3.92 10.99 0.65
C HIS A 21 -4.57 11.03 -0.72
N CYS A 22 -3.92 10.49 -1.76
CA CYS A 22 -4.49 10.37 -3.09
C CYS A 22 -5.84 9.62 -3.02
N PRO A 23 -6.90 10.07 -3.70
CA PRO A 23 -8.21 9.40 -3.66
C PRO A 23 -8.17 7.90 -3.97
N LEU A 24 -7.33 7.48 -4.93
CA LEU A 24 -7.10 6.06 -5.23
C LEU A 24 -6.51 5.35 -4.01
N THR A 25 -5.47 5.93 -3.43
CA THR A 25 -4.76 5.37 -2.28
C THR A 25 -5.63 5.31 -1.02
N ARG A 26 -6.50 6.30 -0.78
CA ARG A 26 -7.47 6.26 0.32
C ARG A 26 -8.45 5.09 0.19
N GLN A 27 -8.84 4.74 -1.04
CA GLN A 27 -9.67 3.55 -1.28
C GLN A 27 -8.90 2.27 -0.97
N VAL A 28 -7.61 2.19 -1.32
CA VAL A 28 -6.76 1.04 -0.94
C VAL A 28 -6.71 0.90 0.59
N TRP A 29 -6.55 2.00 1.32
CA TRP A 29 -6.50 1.97 2.79
C TRP A 29 -7.84 1.73 3.48
N SER A 30 -8.97 1.89 2.79
CA SER A 30 -10.29 1.57 3.35
C SER A 30 -10.52 0.06 3.56
N THR A 31 -9.59 -0.79 3.11
CA THR A 31 -9.63 -2.22 3.44
C THR A 31 -9.33 -2.42 4.93
N ASN A 32 -10.26 -3.04 5.65
CA ASN A 32 -10.14 -3.31 7.07
C ASN A 32 -9.20 -4.51 7.33
N ILE A 33 -7.89 -4.32 7.12
CA ILE A 33 -6.86 -5.37 7.21
C ILE A 33 -6.09 -5.37 8.54
N TRP A 34 -6.21 -4.30 9.32
CA TRP A 34 -5.56 -4.15 10.63
C TRP A 34 -6.59 -4.02 11.74
N GLU A 35 -6.19 -4.37 12.97
CA GLU A 35 -6.99 -4.09 14.15
C GLU A 35 -7.28 -2.58 14.27
N SER A 36 -8.47 -2.26 14.79
CA SER A 36 -9.33 -1.11 14.47
C SER A 36 -8.76 0.32 14.65
N ASN A 37 -7.49 0.50 14.99
CA ASN A 37 -6.89 1.78 15.36
C ASN A 37 -5.84 2.31 14.36
N PHE A 38 -5.68 1.65 13.22
CA PHE A 38 -4.70 2.08 12.22
C PHE A 38 -5.30 2.27 10.82
N ASN A 39 -5.26 3.52 10.37
CA ASN A 39 -5.59 3.93 9.00
C ASN A 39 -4.50 4.87 8.49
N PRO A 40 -3.69 4.46 7.48
CA PRO A 40 -2.65 5.31 6.92
C PRO A 40 -3.14 6.65 6.38
N SER A 41 -4.37 6.71 5.88
CA SER A 41 -4.96 7.94 5.33
C SER A 41 -5.25 9.04 6.35
N GLU A 42 -5.16 8.72 7.65
CA GLU A 42 -5.32 9.65 8.76
C GLU A 42 -3.98 10.22 9.26
N CYS A 43 -2.85 9.68 8.80
CA CYS A 43 -1.53 10.17 9.15
C CYS A 43 -1.17 11.42 8.34
N ASN A 44 -0.42 12.35 8.94
CA ASN A 44 -0.02 13.60 8.28
C ASN A 44 1.19 13.42 7.38
N THR A 45 2.09 12.51 7.73
CA THR A 45 3.32 12.24 6.98
C THR A 45 3.51 10.75 6.72
N PHE A 46 4.32 10.43 5.70
CA PHE A 46 4.69 9.05 5.40
C PHE A 46 5.45 8.40 6.57
N GLU A 47 6.32 9.15 7.23
CA GLU A 47 7.10 8.69 8.38
C GLU A 47 6.19 8.33 9.55
N GLU A 48 5.19 9.16 9.85
CA GLU A 48 4.18 8.87 10.89
C GLU A 48 3.42 7.57 10.56
N ALA A 49 2.95 7.42 9.32
CA ALA A 49 2.26 6.22 8.87
C ALA A 49 3.15 4.98 8.96
N PHE A 50 4.42 5.08 8.58
CA PHE A 50 5.38 4.00 8.63
C PHE A 50 5.65 3.53 10.07
N LEU A 51 5.83 4.46 11.01
CA LEU A 51 6.04 4.14 12.43
C LEU A 51 4.79 3.48 13.04
N ARG A 52 3.61 4.05 12.80
CA ARG A 52 2.34 3.46 13.29
C ARG A 52 2.07 2.09 12.68
N ALA A 53 2.41 1.89 11.40
CA ALA A 53 2.26 0.60 10.73
C ALA A 53 3.13 -0.50 11.33
N ALA A 54 4.28 -0.16 11.93
CA ALA A 54 5.15 -1.13 12.58
C ALA A 54 4.52 -1.75 13.84
N GLU A 55 3.57 -1.04 14.45
CA GLU A 55 2.81 -1.48 15.63
C GLU A 55 1.46 -2.11 15.24
N ALA A 56 1.08 -2.07 13.96
CA ALA A 56 -0.22 -2.55 13.50
C ALA A 56 -0.27 -4.09 13.44
N THR A 57 -1.35 -4.65 13.98
CA THR A 57 -1.59 -6.10 13.96
C THR A 57 -2.49 -6.45 12.77
N ASN A 58 -2.05 -7.38 11.92
CA ASN A 58 -2.84 -7.87 10.79
C ASN A 58 -4.01 -8.72 11.30
N LEU A 59 -5.23 -8.44 10.84
CA LEU A 59 -6.42 -9.17 11.24
C LEU A 59 -6.46 -10.59 10.66
N PRO A 60 -6.92 -11.60 11.42
CA PRO A 60 -7.47 -12.82 10.83
C PRO A 60 -8.64 -12.45 9.90
N PRO A 61 -8.78 -13.08 8.72
CA PRO A 61 -8.14 -14.32 8.26
C PRO A 61 -6.93 -14.11 7.33
N ILE A 62 -6.28 -12.94 7.34
CA ILE A 62 -5.26 -12.59 6.33
C ILE A 62 -4.10 -13.60 6.29
N GLY A 63 -3.70 -14.12 7.46
CA GLY A 63 -2.72 -15.20 7.58
C GLY A 63 -1.30 -14.81 7.15
N ILE A 64 -0.97 -13.52 7.17
CA ILE A 64 0.34 -12.99 6.77
C ILE A 64 1.07 -12.52 8.03
N ALA A 65 2.23 -13.11 8.29
CA ALA A 65 3.16 -12.62 9.30
C ALA A 65 3.93 -11.39 8.79
N GLY A 66 4.22 -10.45 9.69
CA GLY A 66 5.01 -9.25 9.37
C GLY A 66 4.19 -8.06 8.83
N PRO A 67 4.84 -6.91 8.61
CA PRO A 67 4.17 -5.65 8.30
C PRO A 67 3.65 -5.62 6.86
N LEU A 68 2.36 -5.33 6.68
CA LEU A 68 1.72 -5.22 5.35
C LEU A 68 1.93 -3.87 4.67
N PHE A 69 2.10 -2.81 5.45
CA PHE A 69 2.26 -1.44 4.94
C PHE A 69 3.31 -1.31 3.82
N PRO A 70 4.56 -1.81 3.94
CA PRO A 70 5.55 -1.69 2.88
C PRO A 70 5.15 -2.39 1.58
N TRP A 71 4.48 -3.54 1.65
CA TRP A 71 3.98 -4.26 0.47
C TRP A 71 2.92 -3.45 -0.27
N ILE A 72 2.01 -2.83 0.48
CA ILE A 72 0.93 -2.03 -0.10
C ILE A 72 1.49 -0.73 -0.68
N CYS A 73 2.45 -0.08 -0.01
CA CYS A 73 3.16 1.08 -0.56
C CYS A 73 3.89 0.74 -1.87
N TRP A 74 4.53 -0.43 -1.94
CA TRP A 74 5.19 -0.89 -3.16
C TRP A 74 4.21 -1.04 -4.33
N ASP A 75 3.04 -1.63 -4.11
CA ASP A 75 2.04 -1.78 -5.17
C ASP A 75 1.31 -0.48 -5.51
N ILE A 76 1.13 0.45 -4.57
CA ILE A 76 0.68 1.83 -4.86
C ILE A 76 1.69 2.54 -5.77
N TRP A 77 2.99 2.46 -5.45
CA TRP A 77 4.04 3.03 -6.29
C TRP A 77 4.04 2.42 -7.70
N THR A 78 3.87 1.10 -7.76
CA THR A 78 3.80 0.37 -9.03
C THR A 78 2.56 0.77 -9.84
N ALA A 79 1.40 0.95 -9.22
CA ALA A 79 0.18 1.45 -9.86
C ALA A 79 0.37 2.87 -10.44
N ARG A 80 1.07 3.74 -9.70
CA ARG A 80 1.46 5.08 -10.18
C ARG A 80 2.36 5.00 -11.41
N ASN A 81 3.30 4.06 -11.44
CA ASN A 81 4.16 3.84 -12.61
C ASN A 81 3.38 3.28 -13.81
N TYR A 82 2.48 2.30 -13.59
CA TYR A 82 1.60 1.80 -14.67
C TYR A 82 0.76 2.91 -15.29
N ARG A 83 0.25 3.83 -14.47
CA ARG A 83 -0.48 5.00 -14.98
C ARG A 83 0.38 5.90 -15.85
N ILE A 84 1.65 6.07 -15.51
CA ILE A 84 2.56 6.95 -16.25
C ILE A 84 3.04 6.34 -17.56
N PHE A 85 3.46 5.08 -17.52
CA PHE A 85 4.10 4.44 -18.66
C PHE A 85 3.12 3.72 -19.58
N GLU A 86 2.01 3.21 -19.04
CA GLU A 86 1.04 2.39 -19.79
C GLU A 86 -0.36 3.00 -19.83
N ASN A 87 -0.58 4.14 -19.16
CA ASN A 87 -1.89 4.79 -19.02
C ASN A 87 -2.97 3.91 -18.35
N LYS A 88 -2.58 2.82 -17.68
CA LYS A 88 -3.48 1.89 -16.97
C LYS A 88 -3.66 2.31 -15.51
N ILE A 89 -4.86 2.11 -14.96
CA ILE A 89 -5.17 2.35 -13.55
C ILE A 89 -5.69 1.04 -12.97
N PRO A 90 -4.86 0.30 -12.21
CA PRO A 90 -5.35 -0.83 -11.43
C PRO A 90 -6.41 -0.36 -10.43
N SER A 91 -7.42 -1.18 -10.18
CA SER A 91 -8.42 -0.90 -9.14
C SER A 91 -7.78 -0.98 -7.74
N PRO A 92 -8.37 -0.33 -6.72
CA PRO A 92 -7.91 -0.48 -5.33
C PRO A 92 -7.81 -1.94 -4.90
N ASP A 93 -8.78 -2.77 -5.30
CA ASP A 93 -8.83 -4.20 -4.99
C ASP A 93 -7.70 -4.99 -5.66
N GLU A 94 -7.33 -4.63 -6.90
CA GLU A 94 -6.18 -5.24 -7.60
C GLU A 94 -4.86 -4.89 -6.91
N ILE A 95 -4.70 -3.64 -6.47
CA ILE A 95 -3.51 -3.15 -5.75
C ILE A 95 -3.34 -3.91 -4.44
N ILE A 96 -4.38 -3.94 -3.58
CA ILE A 96 -4.31 -4.62 -2.29
C ILE A 96 -4.12 -6.13 -2.46
N SER A 97 -4.84 -6.76 -3.41
CA SER A 97 -4.73 -8.21 -3.65
C SER A 97 -3.34 -8.62 -4.12
N LYS A 98 -2.69 -7.78 -4.94
CA LYS A 98 -1.31 -8.00 -5.39
C LYS A 98 -0.32 -7.88 -4.22
N ALA A 99 -0.49 -6.87 -3.36
CA ALA A 99 0.36 -6.66 -2.20
C ALA A 99 0.27 -7.83 -1.21
N LEU A 100 -0.95 -8.25 -0.88
CA LEU A 100 -1.19 -9.38 0.02
C LEU A 100 -0.64 -10.69 -0.55
N ARG A 101 -0.75 -10.91 -1.86
CA ARG A 101 -0.17 -12.08 -2.52
C ARG A 101 1.35 -12.08 -2.43
N ALA A 102 2.00 -10.97 -2.76
CA ALA A 102 3.46 -10.85 -2.69
C ALA A 102 3.98 -11.07 -1.27
N ALA A 103 3.30 -10.52 -0.26
CA ALA A 103 3.64 -10.74 1.15
C ALA A 103 3.48 -12.21 1.58
N ARG A 104 2.44 -12.92 1.10
CA ARG A 104 2.29 -14.37 1.32
C ARG A 104 3.40 -15.17 0.66
N GLU A 105 3.69 -14.89 -0.59
CA GLU A 105 4.75 -15.56 -1.36
C GLU A 105 6.12 -15.38 -0.67
N TRP A 106 6.40 -14.18 -0.19
CA TRP A 106 7.61 -13.90 0.59
C TRP A 106 7.69 -14.75 1.86
N ASN A 107 6.63 -14.77 2.67
CA ASN A 107 6.58 -15.56 3.90
C ASN A 107 6.73 -17.06 3.62
N ALA A 108 6.06 -17.57 2.59
CA ALA A 108 6.19 -18.97 2.18
C ALA A 108 7.63 -19.31 1.78
N ALA A 109 8.31 -18.42 1.05
CA ALA A 109 9.69 -18.59 0.64
C ALA A 109 10.71 -18.55 1.80
N GLN A 110 10.34 -18.01 2.97
CA GLN A 110 11.20 -18.06 4.16
C GLN A 110 11.11 -19.41 4.89
N SER A 111 10.15 -20.26 4.55
CA SER A 111 10.04 -21.60 5.13
C SER A 111 11.19 -22.45 4.59
N THR A 112 12.12 -22.84 5.47
CA THR A 112 13.24 -23.72 5.11
C THR A 112 12.67 -25.02 4.51
N PRO A 113 13.24 -25.57 3.42
CA PRO A 113 12.90 -26.93 3.02
C PRO A 113 13.14 -27.87 4.20
N GLU A 114 12.17 -28.74 4.52
CA GLU A 114 12.42 -29.84 5.46
C GLU A 114 13.61 -30.68 4.95
N PRO A 115 14.54 -31.09 5.84
CA PRO A 115 15.71 -31.87 5.47
C PRO A 115 15.36 -33.26 4.90
#